data_AF-D4K5E8-F1
#
_entry.id   AF-D4K5E8-F1
#
_cell.length_a   1.000
_cell.length_b   1.000
_cell.length_c   1.000
_cell.angle_alpha   90.00
_cell.angle_beta   90.00
_cell.angle_gamma   90.00
#
_symmetry.space_group_name_H-M   'P 1'
#
loop_
_entity.id
_entity.type
_entity.pdbx_description
1 polymer ?
#
loop_
_entity_poly.entity_id
_entity_poly.type
_entity_poly.pdbx_seq_one_letter_code
_entity_poly.pdbx_strand_id
1 'polypeptide(L)' 'MAISAKKRLTNDKYNAKCTQINIKPLAKEAAAIKAAAAAANQSLQGYILQAVRARMEQDGQPLELDPEQKNGEEGGL' A
#
# COMPACT_ATOMS: atom_id res chain seq x y z
N MET A 1 12.98 -1.75 17.61
CA MET A 1 12.74 -0.46 18.31
C MET A 1 11.33 -0.48 18.89
N ALA A 2 11.14 -0.08 20.14
CA ALA A 2 9.81 0.07 20.72
C ALA A 2 9.14 1.33 20.14
N ILE A 3 7.97 1.16 19.53
CA ILE A 3 7.18 2.29 19.01
C ILE A 3 6.57 3.02 20.22
N SER A 4 6.73 4.34 20.28
CA SER A 4 6.12 5.13 21.35
C SER A 4 4.59 5.04 21.31
N ALA A 5 3.93 5.20 22.46
CA ALA A 5 2.47 5.10 22.54
C ALA A 5 1.74 6.04 21.57
N LYS A 6 2.29 7.24 21.35
CA LYS A 6 1.77 8.24 20.39
C LYS A 6 1.87 7.75 18.93
N LYS A 7 3.02 7.19 18.54
CA LYS A 7 3.21 6.64 17.18
C LYS A 7 2.29 5.44 16.92
N ARG A 8 2.03 4.61 17.94
CA ARG A 8 1.08 3.49 17.83
C ARG A 8 -0.34 3.97 17.52
N LEU A 9 -0.84 4.96 18.26
CA LEU A 9 -2.16 5.57 18.05
C LEU A 9 -2.33 6.16 16.64
N THR A 10 -1.32 6.82 16.09
CA THR A 10 -1.36 7.35 14.72
C THR A 10 -1.40 6.23 13.69
N ASN A 11 -0.57 5.19 13.85
CA ASN A 11 -0.58 4.03 12.95
C ASN A 11 -1.92 3.30 13.00
N ASP A 12 -2.52 3.14 14.17
CA ASP A 12 -3.83 2.50 14.34
C ASP A 12 -4.93 3.28 13.62
N LYS A 13 -4.93 4.62 13.73
CA LYS A 13 -5.88 5.49 12.99
C LYS A 13 -5.71 5.38 11.47
N TYR A 14 -4.48 5.29 10.98
CA TYR A 14 -4.22 5.10 9.55
C TYR A 14 -4.67 3.71 9.09
N ASN A 15 -4.29 2.66 9.82
CA ASN A 15 -4.65 1.29 9.53
C ASN A 15 -6.18 1.07 9.56
N ALA A 16 -6.93 1.81 10.38
CA ALA A 16 -8.38 1.75 10.41
C ALA A 16 -9.05 2.23 9.10
N LYS A 17 -8.35 3.05 8.30
CA LYS A 17 -8.81 3.46 6.96
C LYS A 17 -8.44 2.43 5.88
N CYS A 18 -7.43 1.59 6.15
CA CYS A 18 -6.95 0.60 5.20
C CYS A 18 -7.79 -0.69 5.31
N THR A 19 -8.19 -1.23 4.17
CA THR A 19 -8.79 -2.58 4.10
C THR A 19 -7.73 -3.60 3.72
N GLN A 20 -7.71 -4.75 4.40
CA GLN A 20 -6.80 -5.85 4.09
C GLN A 20 -7.31 -6.67 2.89
N ILE A 21 -6.45 -6.82 1.87
CA ILE A 21 -6.67 -7.75 0.76
C ILE A 21 -5.77 -8.97 0.97
N ASN A 22 -6.37 -10.13 1.21
CA ASN A 22 -5.62 -11.39 1.36
C ASN A 22 -5.44 -12.07 0.00
N ILE A 23 -4.20 -12.19 -0.46
CA ILE A 23 -3.84 -12.83 -1.72
C ILE A 23 -2.91 -14.01 -1.43
N LYS A 24 -3.24 -15.19 -1.95
CA LYS A 24 -2.48 -16.44 -1.74
C LYS A 24 -2.06 -17.06 -3.08
N PRO A 25 -1.08 -16.46 -3.79
CA PRO A 25 -0.57 -17.02 -5.03
C PRO A 25 0.27 -18.26 -4.77
N LEU A 26 0.55 -19.05 -5.82
CA LEU A 26 1.45 -20.20 -5.73
C LEU A 26 2.86 -19.74 -5.34
N ALA A 27 3.62 -20.60 -4.64
CA ALA A 27 4.95 -20.23 -4.14
C ALA A 27 5.91 -19.72 -5.23
N LYS A 28 5.87 -20.32 -6.43
CA LYS A 28 6.68 -19.90 -7.58
C LYS A 28 6.30 -18.51 -8.08
N GLU A 29 5.00 -18.25 -8.19
CA GLU A 29 4.46 -16.94 -8.60
C GLU A 29 4.79 -15.87 -7.55
N ALA A 30 4.60 -16.17 -6.27
CA ALA A 30 4.97 -15.29 -5.17
C ALA A 30 6.46 -14.91 -5.21
N ALA A 31 7.34 -15.87 -5.51
CA ALA A 31 8.77 -15.63 -5.64
C ALA A 31 9.09 -14.72 -6.83
N ALA A 32 8.46 -14.94 -7.98
CA ALA A 32 8.63 -14.10 -9.16
C ALA A 32 8.18 -12.66 -8.91
N ILE A 33 7.01 -12.46 -8.28
CA ILE A 33 6.49 -11.13 -7.95
C ILE A 33 7.43 -10.40 -6.97
N LYS A 34 7.93 -11.11 -5.94
CA LYS A 34 8.89 -10.55 -4.99
C LYS A 34 10.19 -10.11 -5.67
N ALA A 35 10.71 -10.93 -6.59
CA ALA A 35 11.92 -10.59 -7.35
C ALA A 35 11.69 -9.37 -8.26
N ALA A 36 10.53 -9.28 -8.91
CA ALA A 36 10.18 -8.14 -9.75
C ALA A 36 10.02 -6.84 -8.93
N ALA A 37 9.36 -6.91 -7.76
CA ALA A 37 9.25 -5.78 -6.85
C ALA A 37 10.63 -5.30 -6.35
N ALA A 38 11.52 -6.24 -6.02
CA ALA A 38 12.90 -5.93 -5.62
C ALA A 38 13.68 -5.27 -6.76
N ALA A 39 13.56 -5.78 -7.99
CA ALA A 39 14.19 -5.19 -9.17
C ALA A 39 13.66 -3.77 -9.47
N ALA A 40 12.39 -3.51 -9.18
CA ALA A 40 11.78 -2.19 -9.29
C ALA A 40 12.12 -1.24 -8.13
N ASN A 41 12.86 -1.70 -7.10
CA ASN A 41 13.12 -0.96 -5.86
C ASN A 41 11.84 -0.52 -5.12
N GLN A 42 10.79 -1.35 -5.17
CA GLN A 42 9.50 -1.07 -4.56
C GLN A 42 9.16 -2.08 -3.47
N SER A 43 8.30 -1.68 -2.53
CA SER A 43 7.69 -2.64 -1.61
C SER A 43 6.76 -3.59 -2.38
N LEU A 44 6.62 -4.83 -1.91
CA LEU A 44 5.73 -5.82 -2.54
C LEU A 44 4.29 -5.30 -2.65
N GLN A 45 3.79 -4.66 -1.59
CA GLN A 45 2.45 -4.08 -1.57
C GLN A 45 2.31 -2.95 -2.60
N GLY A 46 3.28 -2.03 -2.65
CA GLY A 46 3.27 -0.92 -3.61
C GLY A 46 3.33 -1.40 -5.05
N TYR A 47 4.18 -2.39 -5.33
CA TYR A 47 4.32 -3.02 -6.64
C TYR A 47 3.00 -3.65 -7.11
N ILE A 48 2.32 -4.41 -6.25
CA ILE A 48 1.02 -5.03 -6.57
C ILE A 48 -0.05 -3.95 -6.80
N LEU A 49 -0.16 -2.96 -5.91
CA LEU A 49 -1.15 -1.90 -6.06
C LEU A 49 -0.94 -1.07 -7.33
N GLN A 50 0.30 -0.78 -7.70
CA GLN A 50 0.63 -0.09 -8.94
C GLN A 50 0.24 -0.92 -10.16
N ALA A 51 0.54 -2.22 -10.18
CA ALA A 51 0.17 -3.10 -11.29
C ALA A 51 -1.36 -3.18 -11.47
N VAL A 52 -2.12 -3.26 -10.37
CA VAL A 52 -3.59 -3.25 -10.41
C VAL A 52 -4.12 -1.90 -10.92
N ARG A 53 -3.57 -0.77 -10.45
CA ARG A 53 -3.96 0.57 -10.94
C ARG A 53 -3.72 0.73 -12.43
N ALA A 54 -2.54 0.35 -12.92
CA ALA A 54 -2.22 0.40 -14.34
C ALA A 54 -3.17 -0.47 -15.19
N ARG A 55 -3.57 -1.64 -14.66
CA ARG A 55 -4.59 -2.48 -15.32
C ARG A 55 -5.97 -1.80 -15.33
N MET A 56 -6.39 -1.22 -14.22
CA MET A 56 -7.67 -0.49 -14.11
C MET A 56 -7.74 0.68 -15.11
N GLU A 57 -6.64 1.41 -15.29
CA GLU A 57 -6.52 2.47 -16.30
C GLU A 57 -6.64 1.92 -17.73
N GLN A 58 -5.99 0.78 -18.03
CA GLN A 58 -6.10 0.12 -19.33
C GLN A 58 -7.53 -0.37 -19.63
N ASP A 59 -8.23 -0.85 -18.61
CA ASP A 59 -9.59 -1.38 -18.73
C ASP A 59 -10.65 -0.25 -18.79
N GLY A 60 -10.23 1.02 -18.77
CA GLY A 60 -11.15 2.17 -18.83
C GLY A 60 -11.98 2.36 -17.55
N GLN A 61 -11.54 1.79 -16.44
CA GLN A 61 -12.14 1.96 -15.10
C GLN A 61 -11.08 2.50 -14.14
N PRO A 62 -10.55 3.72 -14.39
CA PRO A 62 -9.53 4.29 -13.53
C PRO A 62 -10.04 4.36 -12.09
N LEU A 63 -9.13 4.18 -11.14
CA LEU A 63 -9.46 4.24 -9.73
C LEU A 63 -9.86 5.68 -9.37
N GLU A 64 -11.14 5.95 -9.26
CA GLU A 64 -11.66 7.20 -8.71
C GLU A 64 -11.51 7.15 -7.18
N LEU A 65 -10.42 7.72 -6.69
CA LEU A 65 -10.25 7.98 -5.27
C LEU A 65 -10.82 9.38 -5.00
N ASP A 66 -11.82 9.48 -4.13
CA ASP A 66 -12.11 10.76 -3.49
C ASP A 66 -10.80 11.30 -2.93
N PRO A 67 -10.42 12.57 -3.19
CA PRO A 67 -9.22 13.12 -2.62
C PRO A 67 -9.38 13.08 -1.10
N GLU A 68 -8.66 12.15 -0.44
CA GLU A 68 -8.65 12.07 1.01
C GLU A 68 -8.38 13.47 1.54
N GLN A 69 -9.32 13.98 2.35
CA GLN A 69 -9.19 15.26 3.02
C GLN A 69 -7.83 15.27 3.74
N LYS A 70 -6.91 16.09 3.23
CA LYS A 70 -5.63 16.39 3.86
C LYS A 70 -5.93 17.03 5.22
N ASN A 71 -6.20 16.22 6.24
CA ASN A 71 -6.11 16.69 7.60
C ASN A 71 -4.62 16.71 7.93
N GLY A 72 -4.03 17.88 7.76
CA GLY A 72 -2.63 18.13 8.03
C GLY A 72 -2.27 17.88 9.49
N GLU A 73 -1.02 17.53 9.71
CA GLU A 73 -0.25 17.95 10.88
C GLU A 73 1.23 17.77 10.51
N GLU A 74 1.81 18.83 9.95
CA GLU A 74 3.18 19.17 10.25
C GLU A 74 3.34 19.19 11.78
N GLY A 75 4.41 18.59 12.30
CA GLY A 75 4.77 18.80 13.70
C GLY A 75 5.64 17.72 14.32
N GLY A 76 6.94 17.99 14.41
CA GLY A 76 7.78 17.47 15.50
C GLY A 76 9.03 16.71 15.06
N LEU A 77 10.12 17.46 14.87
CA LEU A 77 11.46 17.02 15.29
C LEU A 77 11.44 16.59 16.76
#